data_AF-A0A9D8HCT7-F1
#
_entry.id   AF-A0A9D8HCT7-F1
#
_cell.length_a   1.000
_cell.length_b   1.000
_cell.length_c   1.000
_cell.angle_alpha   90.00
_cell.angle_beta   90.00
_cell.angle_gamma   90.00
#
_symmetry.space_group_name_H-M   'P 1'
#
loop_
_entity.id
_entity.type
_entity.pdbx_description
1 polymer ?
#
loop_
_entity_poly.entity_id
_entity_poly.type
_entity_poly.pdbx_seq_one_letter_code
_entity_poly.pdbx_strand_id
1 'polypeptide(L)' 'MNLSGAALSRVNLKIVTELHKVSKALAVKDASIWGPDSEASTRLNWVDLPKNSRELLPQLDSLAAWAR' A
#
# COMPACT_ATOMS: atom_id res chain seq x y z
N MET A 1 15.16 -0.90 -14.82
CA MET A 1 14.38 0.35 -14.72
C MET A 1 15.39 1.49 -14.60
N ASN A 2 15.28 2.52 -15.44
CA ASN A 2 16.18 3.67 -15.41
C ASN A 2 15.53 4.78 -14.58
N LEU A 3 16.10 5.08 -13.41
CA LEU A 3 15.67 6.20 -12.56
C LEU A 3 16.37 7.47 -13.06
N SER A 4 15.61 8.55 -13.30
CA SER A 4 16.14 9.84 -13.76
C SER A 4 15.52 11.01 -12.97
N GLY A 5 16.20 12.17 -12.97
CA GLY A 5 15.69 13.41 -12.37
C GLY A 5 16.72 14.14 -11.49
N ALA A 6 16.57 15.47 -11.36
CA ALA A 6 17.49 16.33 -10.62
C ALA A 6 17.60 15.97 -9.13
N ALA A 7 16.51 15.47 -8.54
CA ALA A 7 16.48 15.06 -7.13
C ALA A 7 17.42 13.88 -6.84
N LEU A 8 17.71 13.00 -7.82
CA LEU A 8 18.59 11.84 -7.60
C LEU A 8 20.02 12.23 -7.19
N SER A 9 20.48 13.43 -7.57
CA SER A 9 21.78 13.96 -7.15
C SER A 9 21.89 14.20 -5.64
N ARG A 10 20.74 14.30 -4.94
CA ARG A 10 20.65 14.61 -3.51
C ARG A 10 20.23 13.40 -2.67
N VAL A 11 19.99 12.25 -3.29
CA VAL A 11 19.44 11.07 -2.62
C VAL A 11 20.38 9.89 -2.78
N ASN A 12 20.50 9.08 -1.73
CA ASN A 12 21.30 7.87 -1.78
C ASN A 12 20.65 6.84 -2.72
N LEU A 13 21.25 6.63 -3.90
CA LEU A 13 20.76 5.71 -4.92
C LEU A 13 20.59 4.27 -4.43
N LYS A 14 21.41 3.83 -3.46
CA LYS A 14 21.29 2.50 -2.86
C LYS A 14 19.97 2.38 -2.08
N ILE A 15 19.63 3.39 -1.27
CA ILE A 15 18.37 3.42 -0.51
C ILE A 15 17.17 3.43 -1.45
N VAL A 16 17.22 4.26 -2.51
CA VAL A 16 16.14 4.31 -3.51
C VAL A 16 15.93 2.95 -4.18
N THR A 17 17.02 2.25 -4.49
CA THR A 17 16.96 0.93 -5.12
C THR A 17 16.34 -0.11 -4.19
N GLU A 18 16.68 -0.10 -2.90
CA GLU A 18 16.06 -1.00 -1.91
C GLU A 18 14.58 -0.67 -1.66
N LEU A 19 14.24 0.62 -1.50
CA LEU A 19 12.85 1.06 -1.37
C LEU A 19 11.99 0.65 -2.56
N HIS A 20 12.54 0.68 -3.78
CA HIS A 20 11.83 0.24 -4.97
C HIS A 20 11.45 -1.24 -4.92
N LYS A 21 12.35 -2.10 -4.42
CA LYS A 21 12.05 -3.53 -4.22
C LYS A 21 10.91 -3.71 -3.23
N VAL A 22 10.98 -3.02 -2.09
CA VAL A 22 9.93 -3.06 -1.06
C VAL A 22 8.61 -2.53 -1.60
N SER A 23 8.62 -1.45 -2.38
CA SER A 23 7.41 -0.87 -2.99
C SER A 23 6.72 -1.85 -3.93
N LYS A 24 7.47 -2.62 -4.73
CA LYS A 24 6.91 -3.67 -5.59
C LYS A 24 6.27 -4.80 -4.78
N ALA A 25 6.96 -5.27 -3.75
CA ALA A 25 6.45 -6.33 -2.89
C ALA A 25 5.19 -5.87 -2.12
N LEU A 26 5.19 -4.63 -1.62
CA LEU A 26 4.03 -4.00 -0.98
C LEU A 26 2.83 -3.88 -1.93
N ALA A 27 3.06 -3.51 -3.19
CA ALA A 27 1.99 -3.37 -4.19
C ALA A 27 1.25 -4.68 -4.48
N VAL A 28 1.90 -5.83 -4.28
CA VAL A 28 1.28 -7.16 -4.42
C VAL A 28 0.89 -7.77 -3.07
N LYS A 29 0.98 -7.01 -1.97
CA LYS A 29 0.73 -7.44 -0.60
C LYS A 29 1.56 -8.67 -0.18
N ASP A 30 2.82 -8.70 -0.60
CA ASP A 30 3.75 -9.76 -0.21
C ASP A 30 3.93 -9.76 1.31
N ALA A 31 3.44 -10.78 2.00
CA ALA A 31 3.51 -10.89 3.45
C ALA A 31 4.95 -11.11 3.97
N SER A 32 5.89 -11.50 3.11
CA SER A 32 7.28 -11.73 3.51
C SER A 32 8.05 -10.44 3.81
N ILE A 33 7.53 -9.27 3.42
CA ILE A 33 8.23 -7.98 3.58
C ILE A 33 8.48 -7.57 5.03
N TRP A 34 7.73 -8.13 5.99
CA TRP A 34 7.92 -7.87 7.42
C TRP A 34 8.68 -8.99 8.14
N GLY A 35 9.07 -10.05 7.41
CA GLY A 35 9.73 -11.22 7.97
C GLY A 35 8.77 -12.33 8.41
N PRO A 36 9.32 -13.48 8.84
CA PRO A 36 8.56 -14.62 9.31
C PRO A 36 7.74 -14.27 10.56
N ASP A 37 6.64 -15.01 10.77
CA ASP A 37 5.74 -14.87 11.92
C ASP A 37 5.12 -13.48 12.10
N SER A 38 5.06 -12.68 11.03
CA SER A 38 4.48 -11.34 11.05
C SER A 38 2.97 -11.34 10.75
N GLU A 39 2.28 -10.28 11.19
CA GLU A 39 0.86 -10.06 10.88
C GLU A 39 0.61 -9.52 9.45
N ALA A 40 1.63 -9.53 8.57
CA ALA A 40 1.58 -8.86 7.28
C ALA A 40 0.42 -9.37 6.40
N SER A 41 0.14 -10.68 6.43
CA SER A 41 -0.97 -11.29 5.67
C SER A 41 -2.34 -10.64 5.96
N THR A 42 -2.57 -10.24 7.21
CA THR A 42 -3.83 -9.59 7.63
C THR A 42 -3.76 -8.09 7.49
N ARG A 43 -2.59 -7.48 7.77
CA ARG A 43 -2.43 -6.03 7.87
C ARG A 43 -2.22 -5.33 6.54
N LEU A 44 -1.80 -6.02 5.47
CA LEU A 44 -1.56 -5.39 4.15
C LEU A 44 -2.83 -5.11 3.33
N ASN A 45 -4.01 -5.45 3.84
CA ASN A 45 -5.27 -5.21 3.14
C ASN A 45 -5.60 -3.72 2.91
N TRP A 46 -4.92 -2.80 3.61
CA TRP A 46 -5.05 -1.36 3.36
C TRP A 46 -4.61 -0.95 1.95
N VAL A 47 -3.75 -1.74 1.29
CA VAL A 47 -3.24 -1.43 -0.07
C VAL A 47 -4.36 -1.40 -1.11
N ASP A 48 -5.31 -2.34 -1.03
CA ASP A 48 -6.47 -2.40 -1.93
C ASP A 48 -7.70 -1.70 -1.37
N LEU A 49 -7.66 -1.29 -0.10
CA LEU A 49 -8.80 -0.70 0.59
C LEU A 49 -9.44 0.49 -0.15
N PRO A 50 -8.69 1.45 -0.75
CA PRO A 50 -9.31 2.55 -1.49
C PRO A 50 -10.17 2.10 -2.69
N LYS A 51 -9.93 0.90 -3.22
CA LYS A 51 -10.75 0.30 -4.29
C LYS A 51 -11.90 -0.50 -3.68
N ASN A 52 -11.57 -1.46 -2.82
CA ASN A 52 -12.54 -2.40 -2.26
C ASN A 52 -13.60 -1.71 -1.38
N SER A 53 -13.21 -0.68 -0.62
CA SER A 53 -14.14 0.05 0.26
C SER A 53 -15.18 0.88 -0.49
N ARG A 54 -15.01 1.14 -1.80
CA ARG A 54 -15.99 1.91 -2.58
C ARG A 54 -17.36 1.22 -2.63
N GLU A 55 -17.36 -0.10 -2.62
CA GLU A 55 -18.58 -0.92 -2.60
C GLU A 55 -19.36 -0.78 -1.27
N LEU A 56 -18.69 -0.33 -0.20
CA LEU A 56 -19.32 -0.10 1.10
C LEU A 56 -20.01 1.27 1.17
N LEU A 57 -19.68 2.23 0.29
CA LEU A 57 -20.24 3.58 0.35
C LEU A 57 -21.78 3.61 0.28
N PRO A 58 -22.46 2.85 -0.62
CA PRO A 58 -23.92 2.81 -0.64
C PRO A 58 -24.54 2.20 0.63
N GLN A 59 -23.85 1.23 1.26
CA GLN A 59 -24.31 0.59 2.50
C GLN A 59 -24.20 1.56 3.67
N LEU A 60 -23.09 2.30 3.74
CA LEU A 60 -22.87 3.36 4.73
C LEU A 60 -23.89 4.50 4.57
N ASP A 61 -24.21 4.89 3.34
CA ASP A 61 -25.23 5.91 3.06
C ASP A 61 -26.63 5.46 3.52
N SER A 62 -26.99 4.21 3.21
CA SER A 62 -28.25 3.59 3.68
C SER A 62 -28.34 3.59 5.21
N LEU A 63 -27.26 3.19 5.90
CA LEU A 63 -27.22 3.17 7.36
C LEU A 63 -27.30 4.58 7.95
N ALA A 64 -26.60 5.55 7.36
CA ALA A 64 -26.65 6.94 7.78
C ALA A 64 -28.03 7.57 7.56
N ALA A 65 -28.76 7.16 6.52
CA ALA A 65 -30.14 7.57 6.29
C ALA A 65 -31.10 6.96 7.32
N TRP A 66 -30.93 5.69 7.69
CA TRP A 66 -31.73 5.02 8.71
C TRP A 66 -31.55 5.63 10.12
N ALA A 67 -30.33 6.07 10.45
CA ALA A 67 -30.02 6.62 11.76
C ALA A 67 -30.50 8.07 11.98
N ARG A 68 -31.05 8.73 10.95
CA ARG A 68 -31.62 10.07 11.03
C ARG A 68 -33.10 10.01 11.41
#